data_AF-A0A7J7K5B3-F1
#
_entry.id   AF-A0A7J7K5B3-F1
#
_cell.length_a   1.000
_cell.length_b   1.000
_cell.length_c   1.000
_cell.angle_alpha   90.00
_cell.angle_beta   90.00
_cell.angle_gamma   90.00
#
_symmetry.space_group_name_H-M   'P 1'
#
loop_
_entity.id
_entity.type
_entity.pdbx_description
1 polymer ?
#
loop_
_entity_poly.entity_id
_entity_poly.type
_entity_poly.pdbx_seq_one_letter_code
_entity_poly.pdbx_strand_id
1 'polypeptide(L)'
;MMLGVAPVPVPASHASKLMKAELEAVSTILGCEYIFDKQATKEKFLEEASKATVLHIVSQANLDEGYIVMSCNNDKLMGEESISEKYYLVTVEDISKVNMKAKLVVISGGWAIRNLRAEQGSLHTLPSIYSSR
;
A
#
# COMPACT_ATOMS: atom_id res chain seq x y z
N MET A 1 -17.06 -0.36 10.99
CA MET A 1 -16.82 -0.30 9.52
C MET A 1 -15.52 -1.03 9.24
N MET A 2 -15.49 -1.86 8.20
CA MET A 2 -14.29 -2.58 7.78
C MET A 2 -13.78 -2.00 6.48
N LEU A 3 -12.46 -1.88 6.35
CA LEU A 3 -11.83 -1.39 5.13
C LEU A 3 -10.80 -2.41 4.61
N GLY A 4 -10.99 -2.81 3.36
CA GLY A 4 -10.00 -3.49 2.54
C GLY A 4 -9.06 -2.49 1.87
N VAL A 5 -7.74 -2.73 1.86
CA VAL A 5 -6.76 -1.80 1.25
C VAL A 5 -5.79 -2.61 0.38
N ALA A 6 -5.74 -2.35 -0.92
CA ALA A 6 -4.64 -2.85 -1.74
C ALA A 6 -4.12 -1.82 -2.74
N PRO A 7 -2.88 -1.35 -2.57
CA PRO A 7 -2.23 -0.46 -3.48
C PRO A 7 -1.54 -1.22 -4.60
N VAL A 8 -1.39 -0.56 -5.74
CA VAL A 8 -0.75 -1.14 -6.91
C VAL A 8 0.51 -0.33 -7.21
N PRO A 9 1.71 -0.89 -7.01
CA PRO A 9 2.91 -0.30 -7.58
C PRO A 9 3.06 -0.63 -9.07
N VAL A 10 2.43 -1.70 -9.58
CA VAL A 10 2.56 -2.20 -10.97
C VAL A 10 1.18 -2.45 -11.61
N PRO A 11 0.70 -1.61 -12.54
CA PRO A 11 -0.52 -1.90 -13.29
C PRO A 11 -0.39 -3.26 -14.01
N ALA A 12 -1.38 -4.13 -13.85
CA ALA A 12 -1.51 -5.42 -14.55
C ALA A 12 -0.53 -6.57 -14.20
N SER A 13 0.16 -6.52 -13.05
CA SER A 13 0.92 -7.68 -12.57
C SER A 13 0.01 -8.82 -12.05
N HIS A 14 0.50 -10.06 -12.07
CA HIS A 14 -0.21 -11.21 -11.48
C HIS A 14 -0.51 -10.98 -9.98
N ALA A 15 0.41 -10.33 -9.27
CA ALA A 15 0.25 -9.96 -7.87
C ALA A 15 -0.93 -8.99 -7.65
N SER A 16 -1.06 -7.95 -8.48
CA SER A 16 -2.21 -7.01 -8.40
C SER A 16 -3.56 -7.72 -8.57
N LYS A 17 -3.63 -8.74 -9.45
CA LYS A 17 -4.84 -9.56 -9.63
C LYS A 17 -5.17 -10.39 -8.38
N LEU A 18 -4.16 -11.01 -7.77
CA LEU A 18 -4.35 -11.79 -6.54
C LEU A 18 -4.77 -10.90 -5.36
N MET A 19 -4.14 -9.73 -5.21
CA MET A 19 -4.50 -8.75 -4.18
C MET A 19 -5.95 -8.29 -4.34
N LYS A 20 -6.38 -8.01 -5.57
CA LYS A 20 -7.76 -7.65 -5.86
C LYS A 20 -8.73 -8.79 -5.56
N ALA A 21 -8.40 -10.02 -5.96
CA ALA A 21 -9.24 -11.19 -5.72
C ALA A 21 -9.44 -11.45 -4.22
N GLU A 22 -8.39 -11.28 -3.41
CA GLU A 22 -8.49 -11.40 -1.95
C GLU A 22 -9.42 -10.33 -1.37
N LEU A 23 -9.25 -9.07 -1.77
CA LEU A 23 -10.13 -7.98 -1.34
C LEU A 23 -11.58 -8.20 -1.77
N GLU A 24 -11.83 -8.62 -3.01
CA GLU A 24 -13.16 -8.93 -3.50
C GLU A 24 -13.81 -10.06 -2.69
N ALA A 25 -13.06 -11.13 -2.38
CA ALA A 25 -13.58 -12.24 -1.58
C ALA A 25 -13.94 -11.79 -0.16
N VAL A 26 -13.02 -11.08 0.52
CA VAL A 26 -13.22 -10.62 1.90
C VAL A 26 -14.34 -9.58 1.99
N SER A 27 -14.37 -8.61 1.09
CA SER A 27 -15.43 -7.60 1.03
C SER A 27 -16.80 -8.21 0.75
N THR A 28 -16.88 -9.19 -0.15
CA THR A 28 -18.14 -9.89 -0.43
C THR A 28 -18.64 -10.65 0.80
N ILE A 29 -17.76 -11.39 1.49
CA ILE A 29 -18.14 -12.17 2.67
C ILE A 29 -18.63 -11.27 3.81
N LEU A 30 -18.00 -10.09 3.97
CA LEU A 30 -18.23 -9.20 5.11
C LEU A 30 -19.19 -8.05 4.79
N GLY A 31 -19.64 -7.92 3.54
CA GLY A 31 -20.54 -6.86 3.08
C GLY A 31 -19.94 -5.46 3.31
N CYS A 32 -18.65 -5.28 3.05
CA CYS A 32 -17.94 -4.03 3.31
C CYS A 32 -17.30 -3.43 2.04
N GLU A 33 -16.95 -2.15 2.10
CA GLU A 33 -16.21 -1.49 1.02
C GLU A 33 -14.70 -1.76 1.13
N TYR A 34 -14.00 -1.58 0.00
CA TYR A 34 -12.54 -1.63 -0.06
C TYR A 34 -12.01 -0.50 -0.97
N ILE A 35 -10.79 -0.04 -0.68
CA ILE A 35 -10.03 0.86 -1.54
C ILE A 35 -8.94 0.06 -2.27
N PHE A 36 -8.82 0.32 -3.57
CA PHE A 36 -7.91 -0.42 -4.46
C PHE A 36 -7.19 0.51 -5.43
N ASP A 37 -6.01 0.10 -5.88
CA ASP A 37 -5.25 0.74 -6.95
C ASP A 37 -5.00 2.22 -6.66
N LYS A 38 -5.26 3.14 -7.59
CA LYS A 38 -5.02 4.59 -7.44
C LYS A 38 -5.73 5.22 -6.25
N GLN A 39 -6.76 4.57 -5.71
CA GLN A 39 -7.47 5.06 -4.54
C GLN A 39 -6.76 4.72 -3.23
N ALA A 40 -5.97 3.64 -3.19
CA ALA A 40 -5.29 3.18 -1.98
C ALA A 40 -4.03 3.99 -1.69
N THR A 41 -4.17 5.33 -1.60
CA THR A 41 -3.06 6.22 -1.26
C THR A 41 -2.78 6.21 0.23
N LYS A 42 -1.58 6.66 0.62
CA LYS A 42 -1.19 6.83 2.02
C LYS A 42 -2.21 7.68 2.79
N GLU A 43 -2.62 8.81 2.23
CA GLU A 43 -3.56 9.72 2.89
C GLU A 43 -4.93 9.07 3.08
N LYS A 44 -5.48 8.44 2.04
CA LYS A 44 -6.78 7.75 2.12
C LYS A 44 -6.74 6.59 3.10
N PHE A 45 -5.64 5.83 3.12
CA PHE A 45 -5.44 4.76 4.09
C PHE A 45 -5.48 5.28 5.53
N LEU A 46 -4.70 6.30 5.86
CA LEU A 46 -4.63 6.83 7.23
C LEU A 46 -5.96 7.44 7.68
N GLU A 47 -6.66 8.13 6.77
CA GLU A 47 -7.99 8.68 7.03
C GLU A 47 -8.98 7.58 7.40
N GLU A 48 -9.07 6.54 6.57
CA GLU A 48 -10.04 5.47 6.77
C GLU A 48 -9.67 4.53 7.92
N ALA A 49 -8.38 4.32 8.16
CA ALA A 49 -7.89 3.55 9.30
C ALA A 49 -8.35 4.17 10.65
N SER A 50 -8.46 5.50 10.72
CA SER A 50 -8.97 6.19 11.92
C SER A 50 -10.46 5.92 12.20
N LYS A 51 -11.21 5.49 11.19
CA LYS A 51 -12.66 5.24 11.24
C LYS A 51 -12.98 3.75 11.35
N ALA A 52 -12.09 2.89 10.86
CA ALA A 52 -12.29 1.46 10.79
C ALA A 52 -12.20 0.78 12.16
N THR A 53 -13.03 -0.25 12.36
CA THR A 53 -13.01 -1.13 13.54
C THR A 53 -12.31 -2.46 13.24
N VAL A 54 -12.24 -2.82 11.97
CA VAL A 54 -11.50 -3.97 11.43
C VAL A 54 -10.80 -3.51 10.14
N LEU A 55 -9.53 -3.82 9.97
CA LEU A 55 -8.74 -3.48 8.79
C LEU A 55 -8.21 -4.75 8.14
N HIS A 56 -8.41 -4.89 6.82
CA HIS A 56 -7.80 -5.95 6.02
C HIS A 56 -6.91 -5.32 4.96
N ILE A 57 -5.60 -5.41 5.15
CA ILE A 57 -4.61 -4.76 4.32
C ILE A 57 -3.96 -5.83 3.46
N VAL A 58 -4.08 -5.71 2.14
CA VAL A 58 -3.43 -6.58 1.16
C VAL A 58 -2.42 -5.76 0.39
N SER A 59 -1.15 -5.78 0.79
CA SER A 59 -0.14 -4.90 0.20
C SER A 59 1.24 -5.51 0.22
N GLN A 60 2.14 -4.97 -0.61
CA GLN A 60 3.57 -5.17 -0.38
C GLN A 60 3.95 -4.50 0.94
N ALA A 61 4.59 -5.24 1.84
CA ALA A 61 5.00 -4.75 3.14
C ALA A 61 6.34 -5.38 3.53
N ASN A 62 7.14 -4.62 4.28
CA ASN A 62 8.27 -5.15 5.02
C ASN A 62 7.96 -4.99 6.51
N LEU A 63 7.57 -6.09 7.15
CA LEU A 63 7.18 -6.07 8.55
C LEU A 63 8.39 -5.94 9.48
N ASP A 64 9.59 -6.36 9.05
CA ASP A 64 10.83 -6.21 9.82
C ASP A 64 11.28 -4.75 9.88
N GLU A 65 11.15 -4.03 8.75
CA GLU A 65 11.46 -2.59 8.67
C GLU A 65 10.24 -1.70 9.02
N GLY A 66 9.07 -2.29 9.25
CA GLY A 66 7.89 -1.60 9.74
C GLY A 66 7.20 -0.69 8.72
N TYR A 67 7.18 -1.06 7.44
CA TYR A 67 6.45 -0.29 6.42
C TYR A 67 5.52 -1.12 5.53
N ILE A 68 4.50 -0.42 5.02
CA ILE A 68 3.53 -0.90 4.05
C ILE A 68 3.57 0.05 2.85
N VAL A 69 3.67 -0.50 1.65
CA VAL A 69 3.61 0.26 0.40
C VAL A 69 2.16 0.66 0.13
N MET A 70 1.93 1.86 -0.39
CA MET A 70 0.65 2.46 -0.79
C MET A 70 0.77 3.05 -2.20
N SER A 71 -0.36 3.35 -2.83
CA SER A 71 -0.36 3.99 -4.14
C SER A 71 0.07 5.45 -4.00
N CYS A 72 0.92 5.93 -4.90
CA CYS A 72 1.25 7.35 -4.93
C CYS A 72 0.09 8.13 -5.57
N ASN A 73 -0.19 9.32 -5.03
CA ASN A 73 -1.09 10.24 -5.72
C ASN A 73 -0.36 10.83 -6.95
N ASN A 74 -0.95 10.67 -8.13
CA ASN A 74 -0.37 11.08 -9.42
C ASN A 74 -0.08 12.59 -9.51
N ASP A 75 -0.82 13.42 -8.79
CA ASP A 75 -0.61 14.88 -8.82
C ASP A 75 0.73 15.29 -8.19
N LYS A 76 1.31 14.44 -7.33
CA LYS A 76 2.62 14.65 -6.71
C LYS A 76 3.79 14.15 -7.59
N LEU A 77 3.49 13.56 -8.75
CA LEU A 77 4.48 13.00 -9.69
C LEU A 77 4.93 14.01 -10.75
N MET A 78 4.28 15.16 -10.84
CA MET A 78 4.57 16.18 -11.85
C MET A 78 5.81 16.99 -11.45
N GLY A 79 6.99 16.48 -11.82
CA GLY A 79 8.24 17.28 -11.85
C GLY A 79 9.43 16.76 -11.04
N GLU A 80 9.34 15.62 -10.35
CA GLU A 80 10.49 15.02 -9.62
C GLU A 80 11.04 13.80 -10.37
N GLU A 81 12.37 13.71 -10.52
CA GLU A 81 13.05 12.52 -11.10
C GLU A 81 12.90 11.27 -10.21
N SER A 82 12.58 11.45 -8.92
CA SER A 82 12.35 10.36 -7.97
C SER A 82 11.24 10.73 -6.97
N ILE A 83 10.24 9.87 -6.86
CA ILE A 83 9.17 10.02 -5.88
C ILE A 83 9.73 9.74 -4.49
N SER A 84 9.64 10.72 -3.59
CA SER A 84 10.03 10.50 -2.19
C SER A 84 9.21 9.39 -1.54
N GLU A 85 9.88 8.48 -0.84
CA GLU A 85 9.28 7.38 -0.05
C GLU A 85 8.15 7.83 0.86
N LYS A 86 8.21 9.06 1.38
CA LYS A 86 7.17 9.65 2.23
C LYS A 86 5.76 9.66 1.61
N TYR A 87 5.67 9.62 0.29
CA TYR A 87 4.40 9.67 -0.45
C TYR A 87 3.74 8.32 -0.69
N TYR A 88 4.50 7.22 -0.58
CA TYR A 88 3.98 5.88 -0.87
C TYR A 88 4.29 4.86 0.22
N LEU A 89 5.16 5.14 1.20
CA LEU A 89 5.36 4.29 2.37
C LEU A 89 4.52 4.78 3.56
N VAL A 90 3.75 3.87 4.13
CA VAL A 90 3.16 3.99 5.47
C VAL A 90 4.13 3.33 6.45
N THR A 91 4.62 4.10 7.40
CA THR A 91 5.57 3.65 8.43
C THR A 91 4.89 3.48 9.79
N VAL A 92 5.59 2.88 10.75
CA VAL A 92 5.16 2.85 12.16
C VAL A 92 4.93 4.25 12.72
N GLU A 93 5.74 5.24 12.31
CA GLU A 93 5.57 6.63 12.74
C GLU A 93 4.27 7.25 12.20
N ASP A 94 3.88 6.94 10.97
CA ASP A 94 2.61 7.40 10.42
C ASP A 94 1.43 6.77 11.18
N ILE A 95 1.51 5.46 11.47
CA ILE A 95 0.46 4.73 12.19
C ILE A 95 0.32 5.21 13.63
N SER A 96 1.43 5.51 14.32
CA SER A 96 1.41 5.98 15.71
C SER A 96 0.72 7.33 15.89
N LYS A 97 0.65 8.14 14.82
CA LYS A 97 -0.06 9.43 14.78
C LYS A 97 -1.56 9.28 14.52
N VAL A 98 -2.01 8.12 14.06
CA VAL A 98 -3.44 7.86 13.80
C VAL A 98 -4.11 7.47 15.12
N ASN A 99 -5.27 8.08 15.41
CA ASN A 99 -6.15 7.62 16.47
C ASN A 99 -6.87 6.33 16.04
N MET A 100 -6.15 5.21 16.04
CA MET A 100 -6.60 3.92 15.53
C MET A 100 -7.74 3.37 16.39
N LYS A 101 -8.90 3.14 15.77
CA LYS A 101 -10.07 2.50 16.41
C LYS A 101 -10.18 1.01 16.07
N ALA A 102 -9.33 0.51 15.19
CA ALA A 102 -9.34 -0.87 14.77
C ALA A 102 -8.99 -1.79 15.95
N LYS A 103 -9.84 -2.78 16.18
CA LYS A 103 -9.62 -3.83 17.19
C LYS A 103 -8.92 -5.05 16.60
N LEU A 104 -8.99 -5.19 15.28
CA LEU A 104 -8.36 -6.25 14.51
C LEU A 104 -7.78 -5.65 13.23
N VAL A 105 -6.51 -5.96 12.99
CA VAL A 105 -5.80 -5.63 11.76
C VAL A 105 -5.23 -6.92 11.19
N VAL A 106 -5.60 -7.24 9.95
CA VAL A 106 -5.04 -8.34 9.17
C VAL A 106 -4.17 -7.73 8.09
N ILE A 107 -2.92 -8.19 7.99
CA ILE A 107 -1.99 -7.78 6.93
C ILE A 107 -1.66 -9.03 6.11
N SER A 108 -2.24 -9.11 4.92
CA SER A 108 -1.86 -10.05 3.88
C SER A 108 -0.80 -9.38 3.00
N GLY A 109 0.46 -9.57 3.37
CA GLY A 109 1.58 -8.96 2.68
C GLY A 109 2.70 -9.95 2.47
N GLY A 110 3.13 -10.10 1.21
CA GLY A 110 4.13 -11.06 0.81
C GLY A 110 4.96 -10.54 -0.35
N TRP A 111 6.04 -9.83 -0.03
CA TRP A 111 7.23 -9.77 -0.89
C TRP A 111 8.44 -9.58 0.02
N ALA A 112 9.28 -10.61 0.13
CA ALA A 112 10.57 -10.49 0.79
C ALA A 112 11.43 -9.51 -0.01
N ILE A 113 11.62 -8.30 0.52
CA ILE A 113 12.62 -7.35 0.03
C ILE A 113 14.00 -7.91 0.43
N ARG A 114 14.43 -8.99 -0.22
CA ARG A 114 15.85 -9.36 -0.26
C ARG A 114 16.55 -8.70 -1.45
N ASN A 115 15.80 -8.24 -2.45
CA ASN A 115 16.39 -7.77 -3.71
C ASN A 115 16.33 -6.26 -3.96
N LEU A 116 15.55 -5.45 -3.22
CA LEU A 116 15.67 -3.99 -3.43
C LEU A 116 17.05 -3.53 -2.96
N ARG A 117 17.50 -3.88 -1.75
CA ARG A 117 18.86 -3.51 -1.28
C ARG A 117 20.01 -4.16 -2.06
N ALA A 118 19.83 -5.35 -2.63
CA ALA A 118 20.86 -5.99 -3.46
C ALA A 118 20.99 -5.33 -4.85
N GLU A 119 19.92 -4.75 -5.39
CA GLU A 119 19.97 -3.88 -6.57
C GLU A 119 20.34 -2.43 -6.23
N GLN A 120 20.28 -2.01 -4.95
CA GLN A 120 20.72 -0.69 -4.48
C GLN A 120 22.26 -0.50 -4.40
N GLY A 121 23.04 -1.44 -4.91
CA GLY A 121 24.40 -1.14 -5.38
C GLY A 121 24.42 -0.16 -6.56
N SER A 122 23.27 0.05 -7.21
CA SER A 122 23.03 1.08 -8.21
C SER A 122 21.85 1.95 -7.77
N LEU A 123 22.09 2.87 -6.84
CA LEU A 123 21.30 4.10 -6.73
C LEU A 123 21.06 4.63 -8.16
N HIS A 124 19.79 4.92 -8.52
CA HIS A 124 19.32 5.65 -9.72
C HIS A 124 18.24 4.98 -10.59
N THR A 125 17.68 3.81 -10.26
CA THR A 125 16.49 3.34 -11.00
C THR A 125 15.35 2.94 -10.08
N LEU A 126 14.23 3.67 -10.20
CA LEU A 126 12.90 3.16 -9.88
C LEU A 126 12.77 1.76 -10.49
N PRO A 127 11.93 0.85 -9.97
CA PRO A 127 11.39 -0.18 -10.84
C PRO A 127 10.83 0.55 -12.08
N SER A 128 11.12 0.08 -13.30
CA SER A 128 10.86 0.78 -14.58
C SER A 128 9.38 1.05 -14.88
N ILE A 129 8.51 0.92 -13.88
CA ILE A 129 7.06 0.97 -13.87
C ILE A 129 6.49 2.35 -13.53
N TYR A 130 7.31 3.24 -12.96
CA TYR A 130 6.98 4.67 -12.78
C TYR A 130 7.60 5.57 -13.85
N SER A 131 8.41 5.01 -14.75
CA SER A 131 8.97 5.69 -15.91
C SER A 131 8.31 5.15 -17.18
N SER A 132 7.17 5.73 -17.57
CA SER A 132 6.47 5.66 -18.88
C SER A 132 4.99 5.98 -18.63
N ARG A 133 4.37 7.09 -19.06
CA ARG A 133 4.58 7.99 -20.20
C ARG A 133 4.18 9.40 -19.81
#